data_AF-A0A529HHD0-F1
#
_entry.id   AF-A0A529HHD0-F1
#
_cell.length_a   1.000
_cell.length_b   1.000
_cell.length_c   1.000
_cell.angle_alpha   90.00
_cell.angle_beta   90.00
_cell.angle_gamma   90.00
#
_symmetry.space_group_name_H-M   'P 1'
#
loop_
_entity.id
_entity.type
_entity.pdbx_description
1 polymer ?
#
loop_
_entity_poly.entity_id
_entity_poly.type
_entity_poly.pdbx_seq_one_letter_code
_entity_poly.pdbx_strand_id
1 'polypeptide(L)'
;MPNRVNILIIGHGALGGDVLDFLSQSGGPYDLHVGARNVRRAFLKANLARYTALNLGHHPTIEVVPIDLMNMEATAERLAALRPDIIFNATTLYSREIITQLPP
;
A
#
# COMPACT_ATOMS: atom_id res chain seq x y z
N MET A 1 19.06 -14.86 -6.87
CA MET A 1 18.50 -13.54 -6.50
C MET A 1 17.99 -13.64 -5.08
N PRO A 2 18.15 -12.61 -4.22
CA PRO A 2 17.56 -12.67 -2.88
C PRO A 2 16.04 -12.88 -3.00
N ASN A 3 15.48 -13.71 -2.11
CA ASN A 3 14.03 -13.91 -2.07
C ASN A 3 13.37 -12.55 -1.77
N ARG A 4 12.53 -12.06 -2.67
CA ARG A 4 11.85 -10.79 -2.48
C ARG A 4 10.61 -11.01 -1.62
N VAL A 5 10.36 -10.11 -0.68
CA VAL A 5 9.17 -10.17 0.17
C VAL A 5 8.05 -9.40 -0.51
N ASN A 6 6.92 -10.06 -0.78
CA ASN A 6 5.73 -9.47 -1.34
C ASN A 6 4.90 -8.80 -0.24
N ILE A 7 4.79 -7.48 -0.28
CA ILE A 7 4.11 -6.68 0.74
C ILE A 7 2.91 -5.98 0.11
N LEU A 8 1.72 -6.29 0.59
CA LEU A 8 0.49 -5.58 0.24
C LEU A 8 0.18 -4.50 1.29
N ILE A 9 0.24 -3.24 0.89
CA ILE A 9 -0.20 -2.08 1.68
C ILE A 9 -1.65 -1.77 1.28
N ILE A 10 -2.60 -1.91 2.19
CA ILE A 10 -4.02 -1.58 1.93
C ILE A 10 -4.32 -0.20 2.50
N GLY A 11 -4.72 0.73 1.64
CA GLY A 11 -4.93 2.13 1.97
C GLY A 11 -3.66 2.97 1.83
N HIS A 12 -3.77 4.10 1.13
CA HIS A 12 -2.65 5.02 0.83
C HIS A 12 -2.87 6.42 1.45
N GLY A 13 -3.55 6.47 2.60
CA GLY A 13 -3.67 7.69 3.40
C GLY A 13 -2.31 8.13 3.98
N ALA A 14 -2.29 8.97 5.02
CA ALA A 14 -1.04 9.42 5.64
C ALA A 14 -0.11 8.24 6.00
N LEU A 15 -0.58 7.32 6.86
CA LEU A 15 0.24 6.19 7.30
C LEU A 15 0.65 5.25 6.16
N GLY A 16 -0.31 4.80 5.34
CA GLY A 16 0.02 3.86 4.24
C GLY A 16 0.92 4.49 3.18
N GLY A 17 0.79 5.80 2.96
CA GLY A 17 1.66 6.56 2.07
C GLY A 17 3.08 6.71 2.63
N ASP A 18 3.24 6.97 3.92
CA ASP A 18 4.54 7.10 4.58
C ASP A 18 5.26 5.75 4.64
N VAL A 19 4.53 4.67 4.89
CA VAL A 19 5.08 3.29 4.86
C VAL A 19 5.54 2.92 3.45
N LEU A 20 4.78 3.26 2.42
CA LEU A 20 5.19 3.05 1.03
C LEU A 20 6.50 3.79 0.72
N ASP A 21 6.59 5.07 1.10
CA ASP A 21 7.80 5.87 0.92
C ASP A 21 8.98 5.26 1.69
N PHE A 22 8.82 4.95 2.97
CA PHE A 22 9.85 4.34 3.80
C PHE A 22 10.39 3.02 3.21
N LEU A 23 9.49 2.09 2.83
CA LEU A 23 9.89 0.79 2.29
C LEU A 23 10.58 0.94 0.93
N SER A 24 10.01 1.74 0.03
CA SER A 24 10.55 1.94 -1.32
C SER A 24 11.93 2.62 -1.32
N GLN A 25 12.20 3.48 -0.34
CA GLN A 25 13.46 4.19 -0.18
C GLN A 25 14.50 3.43 0.65
N SER A 26 14.14 2.28 1.25
CA SER A 26 15.06 1.52 2.10
C SER A 26 16.10 0.68 1.35
N GLY A 27 15.92 0.50 0.04
CA GLY A 27 16.73 -0.42 -0.76
C GLY A 27 16.47 -1.91 -0.47
N GLY A 28 15.50 -2.24 0.38
CA GLY A 28 15.12 -3.61 0.69
C GLY A 28 14.56 -4.37 -0.52
N PRO A 29 14.72 -5.71 -0.56
CA PRO A 29 14.25 -6.54 -1.67
C PRO A 29 12.73 -6.78 -1.57
N TYR A 30 11.93 -5.74 -1.78
CA TYR A 30 10.48 -5.81 -1.66
C TYR A 30 9.77 -5.74 -3.01
N ASP A 31 8.71 -6.52 -3.16
CA ASP A 31 7.70 -6.32 -4.19
C ASP A 31 6.46 -5.71 -3.53
N LEU A 32 6.25 -4.42 -3.78
CA LEU A 32 5.27 -3.61 -3.07
C LEU A 32 3.98 -3.55 -3.89
N HIS A 33 2.85 -3.84 -3.27
CA HIS A 33 1.53 -3.69 -3.86
C HIS A 33 0.70 -2.71 -3.04
N VAL A 34 -0.01 -1.80 -3.69
CA VAL A 34 -0.86 -0.80 -3.04
C VAL A 34 -2.32 -1.12 -3.37
N GLY A 35 -3.04 -1.66 -2.39
CA GLY A 35 -4.47 -1.95 -2.44
C GLY A 35 -5.30 -0.71 -2.19
N ALA A 36 -6.14 -0.31 -3.15
CA ALA A 36 -6.97 0.89 -3.00
C ALA A 36 -8.27 0.85 -3.81
N ARG A 37 -9.31 1.51 -3.27
CA ARG A 37 -10.57 1.77 -4.00
C ARG A 37 -10.36 2.79 -5.12
N ASN A 38 -9.67 3.90 -4.83
CA ASN A 38 -9.34 4.91 -5.82
C ASN A 38 -7.97 4.62 -6.46
N VAL A 39 -7.98 3.77 -7.47
CA VAL A 39 -6.77 3.33 -8.19
C VAL A 39 -6.00 4.52 -8.77
N ARG A 40 -6.69 5.55 -9.29
CA ARG A 40 -6.03 6.73 -9.87
C ARG A 40 -5.19 7.47 -8.82
N ARG A 41 -5.73 7.69 -7.62
CA ARG A 41 -5.01 8.37 -6.54
C ARG A 41 -3.86 7.53 -6.01
N ALA A 42 -4.06 6.23 -5.88
CA ALA A 42 -3.01 5.29 -5.49
C ALA A 42 -1.87 5.26 -6.52
N PHE A 43 -2.19 5.30 -7.82
CA PHE A 43 -1.21 5.32 -8.91
C PHE A 43 -0.33 6.57 -8.87
N LEU A 44 -0.91 7.75 -8.63
CA LEU A 44 -0.14 8.98 -8.47
C LEU A 44 0.82 8.90 -7.27
N LYS A 45 0.37 8.38 -6.13
CA LYS A 45 1.22 8.17 -4.94
C LYS A 45 2.33 7.14 -5.21
N ALA A 46 2.02 6.03 -5.87
CA ALA A 46 3.00 5.02 -6.26
C ALA A 46 4.07 5.59 -7.20
N ASN A 47 3.69 6.44 -8.16
CA ASN A 47 4.65 7.10 -9.05
C ASN A 47 5.57 8.07 -8.31
N LEU A 48 5.04 8.83 -7.35
CA LEU A 48 5.85 9.68 -6.50
C LEU A 48 6.86 8.85 -5.70
N ALA A 49 6.42 7.77 -5.05
CA ALA A 49 7.30 6.88 -4.28
C ALA A 49 8.40 6.26 -5.16
N ARG A 50 8.04 5.74 -6.36
CA ARG A 50 9.02 5.25 -7.34
C ARG A 50 10.04 6.32 -7.72
N TYR A 51 9.58 7.53 -8.06
CA TYR A 51 10.45 8.62 -8.48
C TYR A 51 11.41 9.04 -7.36
N THR A 52 10.94 9.16 -6.12
CA THR A 52 11.78 9.48 -4.97
C THR A 52 12.82 8.38 -4.72
N ALA A 53 12.41 7.10 -4.75
CA ALA A 53 13.33 5.98 -4.61
C ALA A 53 14.40 5.95 -5.70
N LEU A 54 14.03 6.23 -6.96
CA LEU A 54 14.96 6.33 -8.08
C LEU A 54 16.02 7.42 -7.86
N ASN A 55 15.62 8.59 -7.34
CA ASN A 55 16.58 9.66 -7.01
C ASN A 55 17.55 9.28 -5.89
N LEU A 56 17.19 8.32 -5.04
CA LEU A 56 18.07 7.75 -4.00
C LEU A 56 18.89 6.55 -4.49
N GLY A 57 18.79 6.17 -5.78
CA GLY A 57 19.49 5.02 -6.34
C GLY A 57 18.83 3.67 -6.07
N HIS A 58 17.55 3.67 -5.69
CA HIS A 58 16.76 2.46 -5.43
C HIS A 58 15.76 2.20 -6.56
N HIS A 59 15.53 0.91 -6.86
CA HIS A 59 14.64 0.46 -7.94
C HIS A 59 13.54 -0.46 -7.39
N PRO A 60 12.59 0.06 -6.61
CA PRO A 60 11.52 -0.73 -6.03
C PRO A 60 10.51 -1.15 -7.11
N THR A 61 10.00 -2.38 -7.00
CA THR A 61 8.79 -2.79 -7.70
C THR A 61 7.61 -2.30 -6.89
N ILE A 62 6.77 -1.44 -7.46
CA ILE A 62 5.54 -0.97 -6.82
C ILE A 62 4.41 -1.22 -7.80
N GLU A 63 3.30 -1.85 -7.42
CA GLU A 63 2.12 -2.01 -8.27
C GLU A 63 0.87 -1.52 -7.54
N VAL A 64 -0.12 -1.03 -8.28
CA VAL A 64 -1.41 -0.64 -7.69
C VAL A 64 -2.44 -1.70 -8.04
N VAL A 65 -3.13 -2.21 -7.03
CA VAL A 65 -4.17 -3.23 -7.20
C VAL A 65 -5.52 -2.67 -6.70
N PRO A 66 -6.60 -2.81 -7.49
CA PRO A 66 -7.92 -2.41 -7.05
C PRO A 66 -8.37 -3.34 -5.90
N ILE A 67 -8.64 -2.75 -4.74
CA ILE A 67 -9.18 -3.47 -3.57
C ILE A 67 -10.24 -2.58 -2.91
N ASP A 68 -11.43 -3.14 -2.74
CA ASP A 68 -12.48 -2.62 -1.88
C ASP A 68 -12.73 -3.62 -0.75
N LEU A 69 -12.29 -3.29 0.47
CA LEU A 69 -12.47 -4.15 1.64
C LEU A 69 -13.94 -4.39 1.99
N MET A 70 -14.86 -3.57 1.48
CA MET A 70 -16.30 -3.80 1.64
C MET A 70 -16.84 -4.89 0.70
N ASN A 71 -16.08 -5.29 -0.32
CA ASN A 71 -16.37 -6.43 -1.18
C ASN A 71 -15.46 -7.60 -0.79
N MET A 72 -15.98 -8.46 0.09
CA MET A 72 -15.23 -9.54 0.72
C MET A 72 -14.80 -10.60 -0.31
N GLU A 73 -15.69 -10.99 -1.22
CA GLU A 73 -15.45 -12.01 -2.23
C GLU A 73 -14.33 -11.58 -3.19
N ALA A 74 -14.42 -10.37 -3.74
CA ALA A 74 -13.39 -9.85 -4.64
C ALA A 74 -12.05 -9.62 -3.92
N THR A 75 -12.09 -9.23 -2.64
CA THR A 75 -10.88 -9.10 -1.82
C THR A 75 -10.23 -10.46 -1.59
N ALA A 76 -11.01 -11.49 -1.25
CA ALA A 76 -10.51 -12.85 -1.05
C ALA A 76 -9.87 -13.42 -2.33
N GLU A 77 -10.53 -13.25 -3.48
CA GLU A 77 -9.99 -13.64 -4.78
C GLU A 77 -8.66 -12.93 -5.07
N ARG A 78 -8.59 -11.62 -4.81
CA ARG A 78 -7.37 -10.84 -5.03
C ARG A 78 -6.24 -11.29 -4.12
N LEU A 79 -6.50 -11.55 -2.85
CA LEU A 79 -5.49 -12.04 -1.90
C LEU A 79 -5.00 -13.44 -2.30
N ALA A 80 -5.89 -14.33 -2.74
CA ALA A 80 -5.52 -15.65 -3.22
C ALA A 80 -4.65 -15.61 -4.48
N ALA A 81 -4.90 -14.67 -5.39
CA ALA A 81 -4.09 -14.47 -6.58
C ALA A 81 -2.72 -13.82 -6.27
N LEU A 82 -2.72 -12.78 -5.42
CA LEU A 82 -1.51 -12.02 -5.10
C LEU A 82 -0.55 -12.78 -4.18
N ARG A 83 -1.09 -13.56 -3.23
CA ARG A 83 -0.34 -14.30 -2.19
C ARG A 83 0.75 -13.44 -1.52
N PRO A 84 0.37 -12.30 -0.89
CA PRO A 84 1.34 -11.47 -0.19
C PRO A 84 1.91 -12.21 1.03
N ASP A 85 3.21 -12.03 1.29
CA ASP A 85 3.85 -12.52 2.51
C ASP A 85 3.43 -11.69 3.73
N ILE A 86 3.22 -10.39 3.51
CA ILE A 86 2.83 -9.41 4.53
C ILE A 86 1.68 -8.55 4.00
N ILE A 87 0.64 -8.37 4.82
CA ILE A 87 -0.41 -7.39 4.58
C ILE A 87 -0.29 -6.30 5.64
N PHE A 88 -0.01 -5.07 5.21
CA PHE A 88 -0.06 -3.87 6.04
C PHE A 88 -1.37 -3.13 5.82
N ASN A 89 -2.34 -3.31 6.71
CA ASN A 89 -3.63 -2.62 6.61
C ASN A 89 -3.57 -1.24 7.28
N ALA A 90 -3.62 -0.19 6.47
CA ALA A 90 -3.67 1.21 6.90
C ALA A 90 -5.05 1.86 6.69
N THR A 91 -6.08 1.07 6.41
CA THR A 91 -7.44 1.58 6.22
C THR A 91 -8.14 1.82 7.55
N THR A 92 -8.98 2.86 7.57
CA THR A 92 -9.91 3.10 8.67
C THR A 92 -11.29 3.39 8.09
N LEU A 93 -12.34 2.92 8.76
CA LEU A 93 -13.73 3.26 8.39
C LEU A 93 -14.03 4.73 8.68
N TYR A 94 -13.42 5.28 9.73
CA TYR A 94 -13.56 6.66 10.17
C TYR A 94 -12.21 7.35 10.16
N SER A 95 -12.16 8.60 9.72
CA SER A 95 -10.92 9.38 9.82
C SER A 95 -10.59 9.65 11.29
N ARG A 96 -9.31 9.92 11.56
CA ARG A 96 -8.87 10.32 12.90
C ARG A 96 -9.64 11.55 13.40
N GLU A 97 -9.96 12.50 12.52
CA GLU A 97 -10.71 13.71 12.92
C GLU A 97 -12.13 13.38 13.43
N ILE A 98 -12.76 12.32 12.91
CA ILE A 98 -14.09 11.87 13.36
C ILE A 98 -13.99 11.18 14.71
N ILE A 99 -12.95 10.35 14.93
CA ILE A 99 -12.75 9.67 16.21
C ILE A 99 -12.54 10.67 17.35
N THR A 100 -11.86 11.79 17.09
CA THR A 100 -11.68 12.86 18.09
C THR A 100 -12.96 13.62 18.46
N GLN A 101 -14.07 13.39 17.73
CA GLN A 101 -15.37 14.00 17.97
C GLN A 101 -16.37 13.04 18.64
N LEU A 102 -15.97 11.80 18.90
CA LEU A 102 -16.82 10.85 19.62
C LEU A 102 -16.94 11.24 21.09
N PRO A 103 -18.12 11.10 21.72
CA PRO A 103 -18.27 11.29 23.16
C PRO A 103 -17.37 10.31 23.94
N PRO A 104 -16.93 10.69 25.15
CA PRO A 104 -16.07 9.86 25.99
C PRO A 104 -16.73 8.53 26.38
#